data_AF-A0A5Q4SBQ9-F1
#
_entry.id   AF-A0A5Q4SBQ9-F1
#
_cell.length_a   1.000
_cell.length_b   1.000
_cell.length_c   1.000
_cell.angle_alpha   90.00
_cell.angle_beta   90.00
_cell.angle_gamma   90.00
#
_symmetry.space_group_name_H-M   'P 1'
#
loop_
_entity.id
_entity.type
_entity.pdbx_description
1 polymer ?
#
loop_
_entity_poly.entity_id
_entity_poly.type
_entity_poly.pdbx_seq_one_letter_code
_entity_poly.pdbx_strand_id
1 'polypeptide(L)'
;MNETAGALEHSAGQSEGSAFAGVIAAPEDKRVIVYWHGALTPAAQAAIARSATPVVVRSAKYSVKVLSAASARVAQRAQSADVQLAKVIRPQDGSGLQASVVGGEAEAARLRQAVASVGVPVKVTPGGEVQTSLADPSRNTDPTAGGAQMISPVCSTAFAAKYQGREVMLTADHCFSPGSGIERYVVDSTGGRAPQPFGTRVSPKVEGPVVDVAALQPWNGTQFEPRIWTGSAADAGSSGQKKTWVNGAMLPQKGNWICNDGSRSGMICNIQITDRSEDYFAKGPDGNGKEVMHHYRWGWDAKKRVTSKDSSPVAGRRGDSGGPVILSTGRDDTGTEPNAFAMGIVSASAGAGFTCPTGVQTICFK
;
A
#
# COMPACT_ATOMS: atom_id res chain seq x y z
N MET A 1 -11.68 15.84 22.27
CA MET A 1 -10.86 16.80 21.48
C MET A 1 -10.44 16.22 20.12
N ASN A 2 -9.66 15.14 20.07
CA ASN A 2 -9.24 14.55 18.78
C ASN A 2 -10.42 13.98 17.97
N GLU A 3 -11.37 13.32 18.63
CA GLU A 3 -12.61 12.87 18.00
C GLU A 3 -13.43 14.03 17.42
N THR A 4 -13.57 15.13 18.16
CA THR A 4 -14.21 16.38 17.70
C THR A 4 -13.50 16.94 16.46
N ALA A 5 -12.16 17.02 16.48
CA ALA A 5 -11.38 17.53 15.37
C ALA A 5 -11.55 16.65 14.11
N GLY A 6 -11.47 15.33 14.27
CA GLY A 6 -11.69 14.38 13.19
C GLY A 6 -13.12 14.41 12.64
N ALA A 7 -14.14 14.55 13.49
CA ALA A 7 -15.53 14.69 13.06
C ALA A 7 -15.77 15.97 12.25
N LEU A 8 -15.11 17.08 12.61
CA LEU A 8 -15.18 18.34 11.88
C LEU A 8 -14.48 18.26 10.53
N GLU A 9 -13.29 17.66 10.47
CA GLU A 9 -12.59 17.36 9.20
C GLU A 9 -13.43 16.45 8.31
N HIS A 10 -14.02 15.39 8.86
CA HIS A 10 -14.86 14.46 8.12
C HIS A 10 -16.13 15.15 7.58
N SER A 11 -16.79 15.98 8.39
CA SER A 11 -17.98 16.74 7.95
C SER A 11 -17.68 17.68 6.78
N ALA A 12 -16.46 18.23 6.73
CA ALA A 12 -15.99 19.06 5.62
C ALA A 12 -15.70 18.25 4.35
N GLY A 13 -15.25 17.00 4.49
CA GLY A 13 -15.01 16.08 3.38
C GLY A 13 -16.29 15.60 2.68
N GLN A 14 -17.42 15.56 3.38
CA GLN A 14 -18.72 15.17 2.81
C GLN A 14 -19.39 16.26 1.97
N SER A 15 -19.04 17.54 2.16
CA SER A 15 -19.67 18.67 1.46
C SER A 15 -18.76 19.25 0.36
N GLU A 16 -18.54 18.52 -0.74
CA GLU A 16 -17.81 18.94 -1.97
C GLU A 16 -16.58 19.88 -1.77
N GLY A 17 -15.90 19.77 -0.62
CA GLY A 17 -14.69 20.48 -0.21
C GLY A 17 -14.73 22.01 -0.13
N SER A 18 -15.85 22.70 0.05
CA SER A 18 -15.91 24.13 -0.32
C SER A 18 -15.31 25.15 0.69
N ALA A 19 -15.38 24.92 2.00
CA ALA A 19 -15.18 26.01 2.97
C ALA A 19 -14.21 25.72 4.13
N PHE A 20 -14.00 24.48 4.55
CA PHE A 20 -13.06 24.18 5.65
C PHE A 20 -11.61 24.56 5.29
N ALA A 21 -10.86 25.15 6.23
CA ALA A 21 -9.46 25.55 6.04
C ALA A 21 -8.47 24.75 6.91
N GLY A 22 -8.86 24.37 8.12
CA GLY A 22 -8.03 23.60 9.02
C GLY A 22 -8.61 23.48 10.42
N VAL A 23 -8.01 22.61 11.24
CA VAL A 23 -8.39 22.41 12.64
C VAL A 23 -7.15 22.30 13.52
N ILE A 24 -7.25 22.81 14.75
CA ILE A 24 -6.22 22.69 15.78
C ILE A 24 -6.87 22.13 17.03
N ALA A 25 -6.39 20.98 17.49
CA ALA A 25 -6.64 20.51 18.85
C ALA A 25 -5.71 21.29 19.78
N ALA A 26 -6.26 22.12 20.67
CA ALA A 26 -5.50 22.93 21.62
C ALA A 26 -5.71 22.36 23.04
N PRO A 27 -5.00 21.28 23.43
CA PRO A 27 -5.19 20.58 24.70
C PRO A 27 -4.99 21.51 25.90
N GLU A 28 -3.98 22.37 25.84
CA GLU A 28 -3.68 23.33 26.90
C GLU A 28 -4.81 24.34 27.14
N ASP A 29 -5.51 24.69 26.07
CA ASP A 29 -6.66 25.59 26.10
C ASP A 29 -8.01 24.86 26.26
N LYS A 30 -7.97 23.52 26.41
CA LYS A 30 -9.11 22.61 26.50
C LYS A 30 -10.19 22.86 25.44
N ARG A 31 -9.77 23.22 24.22
CA ARG A 31 -10.69 23.56 23.12
C ARG A 31 -10.19 23.05 21.77
N VAL A 32 -11.09 23.05 20.78
CA VAL A 32 -10.78 22.86 19.36
C VAL A 32 -10.94 24.19 18.65
N ILE A 33 -9.98 24.57 17.81
CA ILE A 33 -10.09 25.75 16.94
C ILE A 33 -10.31 25.26 15.51
N VAL A 34 -11.42 25.66 14.89
CA VAL A 34 -11.73 25.34 13.49
C VAL A 34 -11.59 26.61 12.66
N TYR A 35 -10.89 26.52 11.55
CA TYR A 35 -10.77 27.59 10.56
C TYR A 35 -11.68 27.29 9.37
N TRP A 36 -12.55 28.25 9.04
CA TRP A 36 -13.61 28.07 8.05
C TRP A 36 -13.72 29.30 7.15
N HIS A 37 -13.75 29.06 5.84
CA HIS A 37 -13.90 30.06 4.81
C HIS A 37 -15.38 30.24 4.45
N GLY A 38 -15.94 31.43 4.71
CA GLY A 38 -17.35 31.70 4.47
C GLY A 38 -18.27 31.08 5.54
N ALA A 39 -19.50 30.75 5.16
CA ALA A 39 -20.51 30.26 6.11
C ALA A 39 -20.29 28.78 6.48
N LEU A 40 -20.57 28.43 7.75
CA LEU A 40 -20.59 27.05 8.22
C LEU A 40 -21.71 26.26 7.53
N THR A 41 -21.42 25.03 7.13
CA THR A 41 -22.46 24.12 6.61
C THR A 41 -23.34 23.61 7.77
N PRO A 42 -24.58 23.19 7.51
CA PRO A 42 -25.44 22.58 8.54
C PRO A 42 -24.78 21.37 9.21
N ALA A 43 -24.02 20.56 8.46
CA ALA A 43 -23.28 19.43 9.00
C ALA A 43 -22.18 19.87 9.98
N ALA A 44 -21.41 20.92 9.66
CA ALA A 44 -20.39 21.47 10.55
C ALA A 44 -21.01 22.08 11.80
N GLN A 45 -22.12 22.83 11.67
CA GLN A 45 -22.86 23.36 12.82
C GLN A 45 -23.35 22.24 13.75
N ALA A 46 -23.89 21.16 13.18
CA ALA A 46 -24.35 20.01 13.96
C ALA A 46 -23.19 19.26 14.64
N ALA A 47 -22.03 19.14 13.99
CA ALA A 47 -20.82 18.56 14.58
C ALA A 47 -20.29 19.42 15.74
N ILE A 48 -20.29 20.74 15.58
CA ILE A 48 -19.94 21.70 16.66
C ILE A 48 -20.90 21.52 17.84
N ALA A 49 -22.22 21.50 17.58
CA ALA A 49 -23.24 21.39 18.61
C ALA A 49 -23.17 20.07 19.41
N ARG A 50 -22.76 18.97 18.77
CA ARG A 50 -22.57 17.66 19.43
C ARG A 50 -21.24 17.51 20.14
N SER A 51 -20.31 18.44 19.97
CA SER A 51 -18.97 18.30 20.55
C SER A 51 -18.99 18.48 22.06
N ALA A 52 -18.49 17.49 22.79
CA ALA A 52 -18.21 17.60 24.22
C ALA A 52 -17.01 18.53 24.54
N THR A 53 -16.17 18.83 23.55
CA THR A 53 -15.06 19.79 23.66
C THR A 53 -15.49 21.15 23.10
N PRO A 54 -15.29 22.28 23.82
CA PRO A 54 -15.57 23.61 23.28
C PRO A 54 -14.92 23.82 21.92
N VAL A 55 -15.69 24.27 20.93
CA VAL A 55 -15.20 24.58 19.58
C VAL A 55 -15.25 26.08 19.34
N VAL A 56 -14.11 26.66 18.96
CA VAL A 56 -14.00 28.05 18.50
C VAL A 56 -13.86 28.06 17.00
N VAL A 57 -14.80 28.69 16.30
CA VAL A 57 -14.73 28.87 14.86
C VAL A 57 -14.06 30.20 14.53
N ARG A 58 -13.03 30.16 13.69
CA ARG A 58 -12.33 31.33 13.16
C ARG A 58 -12.52 31.41 11.65
N SER A 59 -12.65 32.62 11.13
CA SER A 59 -12.71 32.84 9.68
C SER A 59 -11.36 32.55 9.04
N ALA A 60 -11.39 31.93 7.86
CA ALA A 60 -10.23 31.66 7.03
C ALA A 60 -10.36 32.35 5.67
N LYS A 61 -9.24 32.84 5.14
CA LYS A 61 -9.22 33.52 3.84
C LYS A 61 -9.37 32.54 2.67
N TYR A 62 -8.81 31.34 2.81
CA TYR A 62 -8.85 30.29 1.80
C TYR A 62 -9.23 28.95 2.43
N SER A 63 -9.99 28.12 1.70
CA SER A 63 -10.29 26.75 2.10
C SER A 63 -9.16 25.78 1.73
N VAL A 64 -9.17 24.60 2.34
CA VAL A 64 -8.27 23.47 2.03
C VAL A 64 -8.28 23.16 0.54
N LYS A 65 -9.46 23.17 -0.10
CA LYS A 65 -9.58 22.90 -1.53
C LYS A 65 -8.82 23.92 -2.38
N VAL A 66 -8.98 25.21 -2.08
CA VAL A 66 -8.27 26.29 -2.77
C VAL A 66 -6.76 26.18 -2.54
N LEU A 67 -6.33 25.95 -1.30
CA LEU A 67 -4.91 25.86 -0.93
C LEU A 67 -4.23 24.60 -1.49
N SER A 68 -4.92 23.45 -1.51
CA SER A 68 -4.41 22.21 -2.13
C SER A 68 -4.23 22.39 -3.65
N ALA A 69 -5.21 22.99 -4.33
CA ALA A 69 -5.08 23.28 -5.76
C ALA A 69 -3.94 24.28 -6.05
N ALA A 70 -3.77 25.30 -5.20
CA ALA A 70 -2.64 26.22 -5.32
C ALA A 70 -1.29 25.55 -5.03
N SER A 71 -1.24 24.63 -4.07
CA SER A 71 -0.03 23.86 -3.75
C SER A 71 0.44 23.01 -4.94
N ALA A 72 -0.50 22.36 -5.65
CA ALA A 72 -0.18 21.62 -6.87
C ALA A 72 0.39 22.55 -7.96
N ARG A 73 -0.17 23.76 -8.12
CA ARG A 73 0.38 24.77 -9.04
C ARG A 73 1.77 25.25 -8.62
N VAL A 74 2.04 25.44 -7.33
CA VAL A 74 3.39 25.78 -6.82
C VAL A 74 4.40 24.71 -7.22
N ALA A 75 4.06 23.43 -7.06
CA ALA A 75 4.93 22.32 -7.46
C ALA A 75 5.22 22.32 -8.97
N GLN A 76 4.18 22.49 -9.79
CA GLN A 76 4.32 22.59 -11.25
C GLN A 76 5.21 23.78 -11.67
N ARG A 77 5.01 24.95 -11.06
CA ARG A 77 5.80 26.16 -11.34
C ARG A 77 7.25 26.02 -10.93
N ALA A 78 7.53 25.36 -9.81
CA ALA A 78 8.90 25.07 -9.38
C ALA A 78 9.63 24.19 -10.39
N GLN A 79 8.96 23.14 -10.91
CA GLN A 79 9.52 22.29 -11.95
C GLN A 79 9.81 23.07 -13.24
N SER A 80 8.88 23.91 -13.70
CA SER A 80 9.10 24.75 -14.90
C SER A 80 10.21 25.79 -14.73
N ALA A 81 10.48 26.21 -13.50
CA ALA A 81 11.51 27.19 -13.16
C ALA A 81 12.86 26.55 -12.78
N ASP A 82 12.98 25.22 -12.90
CA ASP A 82 14.15 24.44 -12.49
C ASP A 82 14.58 24.74 -11.04
N VAL A 83 13.60 24.73 -10.13
CA VAL A 83 13.82 24.93 -8.69
C VAL A 83 13.40 23.68 -7.93
N GLN A 84 14.34 23.12 -7.16
CA GLN A 84 14.06 22.01 -6.27
C GLN A 84 13.34 22.50 -5.00
N LEU A 85 12.09 22.07 -4.82
CA LEU A 85 11.32 22.29 -3.59
C LEU A 85 11.79 21.34 -2.49
N ALA A 86 11.86 21.86 -1.27
CA ALA A 86 12.04 21.09 -0.05
C ALA A 86 10.69 20.67 0.57
N LYS A 87 9.74 21.61 0.67
CA LYS A 87 8.36 21.34 1.13
C LYS A 87 7.40 22.49 0.79
N VAL A 88 6.10 22.20 0.78
CA VAL A 88 5.03 23.20 0.75
C VAL A 88 4.06 22.92 1.89
N ILE A 89 3.91 23.88 2.80
CA ILE A 89 3.06 23.80 3.98
C ILE A 89 1.79 24.61 3.73
N ARG A 90 0.65 24.04 4.14
CA ARG A 90 -0.63 24.74 4.29
C ARG A 90 -0.85 25.03 5.78
N PRO A 91 -0.68 26.28 6.24
CA PRO A 91 -1.08 26.66 7.59
C PRO A 91 -2.55 26.35 7.84
N GLN A 92 -2.86 25.81 9.02
CA GLN A 92 -4.23 25.43 9.40
C GLN A 92 -5.18 26.63 9.45
N ASP A 93 -4.66 27.86 9.54
CA ASP A 93 -5.45 29.09 9.55
C ASP A 93 -5.96 29.53 8.16
N GLY A 94 -5.54 28.84 7.10
CA GLY A 94 -5.92 29.16 5.73
C GLY A 94 -5.36 30.48 5.20
N SER A 95 -4.25 30.97 5.75
CA SER A 95 -3.62 32.25 5.36
C SER A 95 -2.94 32.25 3.98
N GLY A 96 -2.59 31.08 3.44
CA GLY A 96 -1.85 30.94 2.18
C GLY A 96 -1.02 29.67 2.17
N LEU A 97 0.14 29.71 1.50
CA LEU A 97 1.12 28.63 1.47
C LEU A 97 2.49 29.11 1.95
N GLN A 98 3.27 28.19 2.51
CA GLN A 98 4.68 28.41 2.81
C GLN A 98 5.51 27.37 2.07
N ALA A 99 6.35 27.79 1.13
CA ALA A 99 7.24 26.91 0.38
C ALA A 99 8.69 27.13 0.82
N SER A 100 9.47 26.06 0.90
CA SER A 100 10.91 26.15 1.04
C SER A 100 11.61 25.44 -0.11
N VAL A 101 12.78 25.94 -0.49
CA VAL A 101 13.61 25.40 -1.59
C VAL A 101 14.93 24.87 -1.03
N VAL A 102 15.55 23.92 -1.72
CA VAL A 102 16.83 23.30 -1.30
C VAL A 102 18.00 24.25 -1.41
N GLY A 103 18.01 25.07 -2.47
CA GLY A 103 19.05 26.04 -2.74
C GLY A 103 18.97 27.31 -1.89
N GLY A 104 19.83 28.27 -2.24
CA GLY A 104 19.95 29.54 -1.55
C GLY A 104 18.89 30.56 -1.98
N GLU A 105 19.17 31.83 -1.70
CA GLU A 105 18.25 32.93 -2.00
C GLU A 105 17.99 33.10 -3.51
N ALA A 106 18.93 32.68 -4.37
CA ALA A 106 18.75 32.69 -5.82
C ALA A 106 17.62 31.76 -6.28
N GLU A 107 17.59 30.51 -5.80
CA GLU A 107 16.50 29.55 -6.05
C GLU A 107 15.18 30.06 -5.48
N ALA A 108 15.21 30.62 -4.27
CA ALA A 108 14.03 31.18 -3.63
C ALA A 108 13.44 32.34 -4.44
N ALA A 109 14.29 33.24 -4.96
CA ALA A 109 13.88 34.34 -5.83
C ALA A 109 13.26 33.85 -7.15
N ARG A 110 13.86 32.85 -7.80
CA ARG A 110 13.28 32.21 -9.00
C ARG A 110 11.89 31.66 -8.71
N LEU A 111 11.73 30.93 -7.59
CA LEU A 111 10.43 30.39 -7.22
C LEU A 111 9.40 31.49 -6.92
N ARG A 112 9.77 32.56 -6.18
CA ARG A 112 8.86 33.69 -5.89
C ARG A 112 8.29 34.30 -7.16
N GLN A 113 9.12 34.49 -8.19
CA GLN A 113 8.67 34.97 -9.49
C GLN A 113 7.73 33.98 -10.16
N ALA A 114 8.09 32.69 -10.18
CA ALA A 114 7.29 31.65 -10.83
C ALA A 114 5.90 31.44 -10.18
N VAL A 115 5.79 31.65 -8.87
CA VAL A 115 4.54 31.42 -8.11
C VAL A 115 3.67 32.66 -7.93
N ALA A 116 4.07 33.82 -8.45
CA ALA A 116 3.29 35.07 -8.29
C ALA A 116 1.83 34.95 -8.81
N SER A 117 1.57 34.02 -9.74
CA SER A 117 0.27 33.81 -10.38
C SER A 117 -0.57 32.66 -9.79
N VAL A 118 -0.17 32.02 -8.68
CA VAL A 118 -0.87 30.81 -8.19
C VAL A 118 -2.20 31.08 -7.48
N GLY A 119 -2.59 32.36 -7.34
CA GLY A 119 -3.90 32.78 -6.84
C GLY A 119 -4.06 32.82 -5.31
N VAL A 120 -3.02 32.47 -4.55
CA VAL A 120 -2.94 32.63 -3.09
C VAL A 120 -1.56 33.14 -2.69
N PRO A 121 -1.38 33.82 -1.54
CA PRO A 121 -0.07 34.22 -1.05
C PRO A 121 0.83 33.00 -0.83
N VAL A 122 2.06 33.04 -1.35
CA VAL A 122 3.09 32.03 -1.11
C VAL A 122 4.31 32.70 -0.48
N LYS A 123 4.61 32.36 0.77
CA LYS A 123 5.87 32.74 1.40
C LYS A 123 6.94 31.74 0.99
N VAL A 124 8.03 32.20 0.38
CA VAL A 124 9.14 31.33 -0.06
C VAL A 124 10.39 31.60 0.77
N THR A 125 10.97 30.55 1.36
CA THR A 125 12.21 30.62 2.14
C THR A 125 13.33 29.77 1.53
N PRO A 126 14.59 30.26 1.48
CA PRO A 126 15.74 29.48 1.03
C PRO A 126 16.22 28.48 2.09
N GLY A 127 17.16 27.61 1.72
CA GLY A 127 17.90 26.73 2.64
C GLY A 127 17.03 25.70 3.35
N GLY A 128 15.90 25.31 2.75
CA GLY A 128 15.08 24.23 3.26
C GLY A 128 15.77 22.90 2.95
N GLU A 129 15.88 22.03 3.94
CA GLU A 129 16.38 20.67 3.68
C GLU A 129 15.29 19.88 2.97
N VAL A 130 15.65 19.15 1.91
CA VAL A 130 14.80 18.04 1.45
C VAL A 130 14.64 17.16 2.66
N GLN A 131 13.41 17.06 3.17
CA GLN A 131 13.10 15.99 4.09
C GLN A 131 13.35 14.72 3.27
N THR A 132 14.46 14.03 3.52
CA THR A 132 14.52 12.62 3.22
C THR A 132 13.34 12.05 3.96
N SER A 133 12.32 11.65 3.21
CA SER A 133 11.30 10.80 3.77
C SER A 133 12.08 9.68 4.46
N LEU A 134 11.98 9.59 5.79
CA LEU A 134 11.95 8.28 6.39
C LEU A 134 10.69 7.70 5.76
N ALA A 135 10.78 7.16 4.54
CA ALA A 135 9.64 6.57 3.89
C ALA A 135 9.18 5.53 4.90
N ASP A 136 8.00 5.74 5.48
CA ASP A 136 7.38 4.73 6.34
C ASP A 136 7.58 3.42 5.59
N PRO A 137 8.27 2.43 6.20
CA PRO A 137 8.61 1.21 5.50
C PRO A 137 7.36 0.73 4.78
N SER A 138 7.48 0.56 3.48
CA SER A 138 6.36 0.17 2.64
C SER A 138 6.75 -1.14 2.03
N ARG A 139 5.75 -1.94 1.66
CA ARG A 139 5.99 -3.24 1.05
C ARG A 139 6.81 -3.16 -0.25
N ASN A 140 7.03 -1.99 -0.85
CA ASN A 140 7.93 -1.81 -2.00
C ASN A 140 9.42 -1.66 -1.64
N THR A 141 9.73 -1.10 -0.47
CA THR A 141 11.09 -0.72 -0.05
C THR A 141 11.58 -1.55 1.14
N ASP A 142 10.68 -2.21 1.85
CA ASP A 142 10.97 -3.04 3.02
C ASP A 142 10.62 -4.53 2.76
N PRO A 143 11.64 -5.35 2.47
CA PRO A 143 11.48 -6.78 2.16
C PRO A 143 11.43 -7.68 3.40
N THR A 144 11.49 -7.10 4.60
CA THR A 144 11.68 -7.87 5.84
C THR A 144 10.46 -8.71 6.22
N ALA A 145 9.27 -8.37 5.71
CA ALA A 145 8.01 -9.07 5.99
C ALA A 145 7.46 -9.73 4.73
N GLY A 146 6.57 -10.72 4.92
CA GLY A 146 5.78 -11.30 3.84
C GLY A 146 4.91 -10.30 3.08
N GLY A 147 4.54 -10.58 1.83
CA GLY A 147 3.75 -9.68 0.99
C GLY A 147 4.54 -8.48 0.45
N ALA A 148 5.83 -8.38 0.76
CA ALA A 148 6.73 -7.37 0.21
C ALA A 148 7.03 -7.65 -1.26
N GLN A 149 7.17 -6.59 -2.04
CA GLN A 149 7.57 -6.65 -3.44
C GLN A 149 9.04 -7.07 -3.52
N MET A 150 9.30 -8.08 -4.33
CA MET A 150 10.63 -8.35 -4.85
C MET A 150 10.65 -8.15 -6.36
N ILE A 151 11.80 -7.76 -6.89
CA ILE A 151 12.01 -7.53 -8.32
C ILE A 151 13.17 -8.40 -8.84
N SER A 152 13.26 -8.48 -10.18
CA SER A 152 14.09 -9.43 -10.93
C SER A 152 13.76 -10.91 -10.65
N PRO A 153 12.52 -11.37 -10.95
CA PRO A 153 11.37 -10.66 -11.54
C PRO A 153 10.44 -10.08 -10.47
N VAL A 154 9.39 -9.36 -10.89
CA VAL A 154 8.35 -8.87 -9.98
C VAL A 154 7.57 -10.04 -9.40
N CYS A 155 7.67 -10.22 -8.09
CA CYS A 155 7.00 -11.23 -7.29
C CYS A 155 6.79 -10.67 -5.86
N SER A 156 6.33 -11.50 -4.93
CA SER A 156 6.14 -11.17 -3.53
C SER A 156 6.90 -12.12 -2.61
N THR A 157 7.31 -11.65 -1.43
CA THR A 157 7.79 -12.50 -0.33
C THR A 157 6.62 -13.19 0.37
N ALA A 158 6.85 -14.33 1.04
CA ALA A 158 5.82 -15.09 1.76
C ALA A 158 5.92 -14.95 3.29
N PHE A 159 6.74 -15.77 3.93
CA PHE A 159 6.84 -15.85 5.38
C PHE A 159 8.30 -16.03 5.78
N ALA A 160 8.71 -15.35 6.85
CA ALA A 160 9.94 -15.72 7.52
C ALA A 160 9.81 -17.13 8.11
N ALA A 161 10.82 -17.96 7.89
CA ALA A 161 10.88 -19.34 8.32
C ALA A 161 12.30 -19.74 8.72
N LYS A 162 12.47 -20.97 9.19
CA LYS A 162 13.79 -21.59 9.36
C LYS A 162 13.99 -22.70 8.34
N TYR A 163 15.10 -22.65 7.61
CA TYR A 163 15.52 -23.70 6.69
C TYR A 163 16.95 -24.11 7.03
N GLN A 164 17.16 -25.39 7.36
CA GLN A 164 18.45 -25.91 7.81
C GLN A 164 19.05 -25.11 8.99
N GLY A 165 18.19 -24.67 9.92
CA GLY A 165 18.57 -23.88 11.09
C GLY A 165 18.82 -22.39 10.83
N ARG A 166 18.75 -21.92 9.57
CA ARG A 166 18.95 -20.52 9.19
C ARG A 166 17.63 -19.81 8.96
N GLU A 167 17.57 -18.53 9.28
CA GLU A 167 16.45 -17.67 8.91
C GLU A 167 16.38 -17.52 7.40
N VAL A 168 15.18 -17.69 6.85
CA VAL A 168 14.90 -17.52 5.43
C VAL A 168 13.57 -16.81 5.23
N MET A 169 13.41 -16.16 4.09
CA MET A 169 12.12 -15.70 3.59
C MET A 169 11.64 -16.67 2.52
N LEU A 170 10.45 -17.23 2.70
CA LEU A 170 9.82 -18.08 1.69
C LEU A 170 9.29 -17.22 0.53
N THR A 171 9.14 -17.82 -0.64
CA THR A 171 8.51 -17.26 -1.85
C THR A 171 8.19 -18.40 -2.82
N ALA A 172 7.59 -18.11 -3.98
CA ALA A 172 7.42 -19.10 -5.06
C ALA A 172 8.74 -19.43 -5.77
N ASP A 173 8.88 -20.68 -6.22
CA ASP A 173 10.06 -21.18 -6.93
C ASP A 173 10.17 -20.58 -8.33
N HIS A 174 9.05 -20.47 -9.02
CA HIS A 174 8.99 -19.91 -10.37
C HIS A 174 9.39 -18.44 -10.44
N CYS A 175 9.51 -17.76 -9.30
CA CYS A 175 10.14 -16.45 -9.25
C CYS A 175 11.63 -16.52 -9.56
N PHE A 176 12.26 -17.69 -9.72
CA PHE A 176 13.65 -17.93 -10.11
C PHE A 176 13.80 -18.62 -11.47
N SER A 177 12.97 -18.20 -12.44
CA SER A 177 13.12 -18.61 -13.84
C SER A 177 14.57 -18.45 -14.33
N PRO A 178 15.03 -19.32 -15.26
CA PRO A 178 16.38 -19.24 -15.83
C PRO A 178 16.73 -17.81 -16.29
N GLY A 179 17.98 -17.38 -16.20
CA GLY A 179 18.38 -16.01 -16.58
C GLY A 179 18.04 -14.89 -15.57
N SER A 180 17.16 -15.11 -14.59
CA SER A 180 16.86 -14.12 -13.54
C SER A 180 17.83 -14.16 -12.34
N GLY A 181 18.79 -15.09 -12.34
CA GLY A 181 19.72 -15.29 -11.23
C GLY A 181 19.06 -15.77 -9.93
N ILE A 182 19.89 -15.95 -8.90
CA ILE A 182 19.49 -16.44 -7.57
C ILE A 182 19.20 -15.32 -6.55
N GLU A 183 19.43 -14.06 -6.92
CA GLU A 183 19.40 -12.90 -6.03
C GLU A 183 18.11 -12.10 -6.20
N ARG A 184 17.49 -11.67 -5.10
CA ARG A 184 16.27 -10.85 -5.14
C ARG A 184 16.51 -9.46 -4.57
N TYR A 185 15.86 -8.51 -5.21
CA TYR A 185 16.09 -7.08 -4.99
C TYR A 185 14.79 -6.40 -4.58
N VAL A 186 14.92 -5.25 -3.93
CA VAL A 186 13.81 -4.34 -3.64
C VAL A 186 13.81 -3.15 -4.59
N VAL A 187 12.72 -2.40 -4.58
CA VAL A 187 12.63 -1.11 -5.25
C VAL A 187 13.40 -0.08 -4.42
N ASP A 188 14.30 0.68 -5.06
CA ASP A 188 15.03 1.77 -4.41
C ASP A 188 14.21 3.07 -4.38
N SER A 189 14.77 4.11 -3.77
CA SER A 189 14.12 5.43 -3.67
C SER A 189 13.87 6.13 -5.01
N THR A 190 14.50 5.66 -6.09
CA THR A 190 14.28 6.18 -7.46
C THR A 190 13.18 5.41 -8.20
N GLY A 191 12.62 4.38 -7.59
CA GLY A 191 11.71 3.44 -8.25
C GLY A 191 12.43 2.36 -9.07
N GLY A 192 13.77 2.35 -9.01
CA GLY A 192 14.66 1.43 -9.70
C GLY A 192 14.97 0.19 -8.88
N ARG A 193 15.92 -0.62 -9.38
CA ARG A 193 16.43 -1.78 -8.65
C ARG A 193 17.53 -1.37 -7.69
N ALA A 194 17.35 -1.68 -6.39
CA ALA A 194 18.40 -1.49 -5.41
C ALA A 194 19.73 -2.14 -5.86
N PRO A 195 20.89 -1.51 -5.57
CA PRO A 195 22.18 -1.99 -6.07
C PRO A 195 22.62 -3.32 -5.43
N GLN A 196 22.08 -3.65 -4.25
CA GLN A 196 22.39 -4.87 -3.52
C GLN A 196 21.11 -5.69 -3.34
N PRO A 197 21.20 -7.03 -3.45
CA PRO A 197 20.05 -7.88 -3.15
C PRO A 197 19.74 -7.86 -1.65
N PHE A 198 18.47 -8.07 -1.32
CA PHE A 198 18.05 -8.26 0.08
C PHE A 198 18.12 -9.74 0.50
N GLY A 199 18.13 -10.64 -0.47
CA GLY A 199 18.22 -12.07 -0.20
C GLY A 199 18.64 -12.89 -1.42
N THR A 200 19.17 -14.07 -1.13
CA THR A 200 19.68 -15.01 -2.13
C THR A 200 19.06 -16.37 -1.92
N ARG A 201 18.63 -17.01 -3.01
CA ARG A 201 18.05 -18.36 -2.95
C ARG A 201 19.05 -19.37 -2.38
N VAL A 202 18.59 -20.14 -1.41
CA VAL A 202 19.34 -21.25 -0.79
C VAL A 202 18.63 -22.59 -0.90
N SER A 203 17.35 -22.61 -1.28
CA SER A 203 16.67 -23.86 -1.61
C SER A 203 17.19 -24.45 -2.93
N PRO A 204 17.35 -25.78 -3.05
CA PRO A 204 17.77 -26.41 -4.29
C PRO A 204 16.77 -26.12 -5.41
N LYS A 205 17.25 -26.05 -6.65
CA LYS A 205 16.37 -26.09 -7.83
C LYS A 205 16.08 -27.55 -8.12
N VAL A 206 14.80 -27.92 -8.11
CA VAL A 206 14.39 -29.29 -8.40
C VAL A 206 14.05 -29.38 -9.88
N GLU A 207 14.61 -30.36 -10.58
CA GLU A 207 14.20 -30.73 -11.93
C GLU A 207 13.04 -31.74 -11.84
N GLY A 208 11.98 -31.55 -12.62
CA GLY A 208 10.76 -32.38 -12.58
C GLY A 208 9.57 -31.66 -11.95
N PRO A 209 8.51 -32.36 -11.52
CA PRO A 209 7.37 -31.72 -10.86
C PRO A 209 7.82 -31.06 -9.54
N VAL A 210 7.62 -29.76 -9.44
CA VAL A 210 8.19 -28.93 -8.36
C VAL A 210 7.12 -28.55 -7.35
N VAL A 211 7.47 -28.59 -6.06
CA VAL A 211 6.77 -27.80 -5.05
C VAL A 211 7.17 -26.35 -5.30
N ASP A 212 6.24 -25.51 -5.73
CA ASP A 212 6.52 -24.12 -6.14
C ASP A 212 6.87 -23.21 -4.95
N VAL A 213 7.94 -23.52 -4.23
CA VAL A 213 8.43 -22.83 -3.06
C VAL A 213 9.95 -22.69 -3.17
N ALA A 214 10.46 -21.50 -2.89
CA ALA A 214 11.87 -21.22 -2.70
C ALA A 214 12.13 -20.54 -1.36
N ALA A 215 13.34 -20.73 -0.84
CA ALA A 215 13.82 -20.10 0.39
C ALA A 215 14.95 -19.12 0.06
N LEU A 216 14.81 -17.88 0.51
CA LEU A 216 15.81 -16.82 0.42
C LEU A 216 16.53 -16.69 1.76
N GLN A 217 17.85 -16.80 1.78
CA GLN A 217 18.66 -16.39 2.93
C GLN A 217 18.83 -14.86 2.90
N PRO A 218 18.81 -14.16 4.06
CA PRO A 218 19.03 -12.73 4.09
C PRO A 218 20.42 -12.35 3.58
N TRP A 219 20.51 -11.17 2.98
CA TRP A 219 21.75 -10.56 2.52
C TRP A 219 21.91 -9.15 3.11
N ASN A 220 23.16 -8.69 3.23
CA ASN A 220 23.51 -7.32 3.61
C ASN A 220 22.80 -6.79 4.88
N GLY A 221 22.75 -7.59 5.94
CA GLY A 221 22.15 -7.19 7.22
C GLY A 221 20.62 -7.17 7.23
N THR A 222 19.94 -7.61 6.15
CA THR A 222 18.48 -7.80 6.15
C THR A 222 18.09 -8.79 7.24
N GLN A 223 17.07 -8.44 8.04
CA GLN A 223 16.48 -9.33 9.04
C GLN A 223 15.04 -9.65 8.65
N PHE A 224 14.72 -10.94 8.48
CA PHE A 224 13.36 -11.34 8.15
C PHE A 224 12.51 -11.39 9.41
N GLU A 225 11.43 -10.61 9.44
CA GLU A 225 10.48 -10.55 10.53
C GLU A 225 9.42 -11.64 10.37
N PRO A 226 8.93 -12.28 11.46
CA PRO A 226 7.79 -13.20 11.40
C PRO A 226 6.47 -12.40 11.32
N ARG A 227 6.40 -11.54 10.32
CA ARG A 227 5.30 -10.65 10.00
C ARG A 227 5.01 -10.71 8.51
N ILE A 228 3.81 -10.30 8.15
CA ILE A 228 3.43 -10.02 6.79
C ILE A 228 2.92 -8.59 6.69
N TRP A 229 3.12 -7.97 5.54
CA TRP A 229 2.30 -6.85 5.12
C TRP A 229 0.83 -7.30 5.04
N THR A 230 -0.08 -6.34 5.22
CA THR A 230 -1.51 -6.43 4.95
C THR A 230 -1.99 -5.07 4.44
N GLY A 231 -3.20 -5.02 3.87
CA GLY A 231 -3.80 -3.79 3.36
C GLY A 231 -3.52 -3.54 1.87
N SER A 232 -3.16 -2.32 1.50
CA SER A 232 -3.07 -1.89 0.09
C SER A 232 -1.85 -2.46 -0.66
N ALA A 233 -1.91 -2.44 -2.00
CA ALA A 233 -0.82 -2.84 -2.88
C ALA A 233 0.42 -1.94 -2.74
N ALA A 234 1.57 -2.41 -3.25
CA ALA A 234 2.87 -1.76 -3.14
C ALA A 234 2.91 -0.37 -3.80
N ASP A 235 2.14 -0.19 -4.88
CA ASP A 235 2.04 1.05 -5.66
C ASP A 235 0.97 2.02 -5.14
N ALA A 236 0.17 1.62 -4.14
CA ALA A 236 -0.91 2.43 -3.57
C ALA A 236 -0.44 3.38 -2.43
N GLY A 237 0.88 3.50 -2.21
CA GLY A 237 1.48 4.28 -1.12
C GLY A 237 1.39 3.58 0.26
N SER A 238 2.17 4.07 1.23
CA SER A 238 2.34 3.43 2.55
C SER A 238 1.13 3.55 3.48
N SER A 239 0.26 4.57 3.29
CA SER A 239 -0.84 4.90 4.22
C SER A 239 -1.90 3.78 4.43
N GLY A 240 -1.98 2.82 3.50
CA GLY A 240 -2.87 1.66 3.60
C GLY A 240 -2.17 0.36 3.93
N GLN A 241 -0.86 0.39 4.21
CA GLN A 241 -0.03 -0.79 4.43
C GLN A 241 0.33 -0.91 5.91
N LYS A 242 0.21 -2.11 6.47
CA LYS A 242 0.59 -2.38 7.87
C LYS A 242 1.25 -3.76 7.97
N LYS A 243 2.20 -3.92 8.90
CA LYS A 243 2.74 -5.24 9.26
C LYS A 243 1.85 -5.90 10.32
N THR A 244 1.56 -7.18 10.14
CA THR A 244 0.78 -8.04 11.03
C THR A 244 1.61 -9.24 11.43
N TRP A 245 1.57 -9.64 12.71
CA TRP A 245 2.31 -10.80 13.19
C TRP A 245 1.75 -12.11 12.64
N VAL A 246 2.65 -13.04 12.36
CA VAL A 246 2.31 -14.42 12.01
C VAL A 246 2.49 -15.29 13.24
N ASN A 247 1.38 -15.78 13.79
CA ASN A 247 1.39 -16.47 15.09
C ASN A 247 1.59 -17.98 14.99
N GLY A 248 1.50 -18.52 13.78
CA GLY A 248 1.69 -19.93 13.52
C GLY A 248 1.39 -20.28 12.08
N ALA A 249 1.50 -21.57 11.78
CA ALA A 249 1.10 -22.14 10.51
C ALA A 249 0.03 -23.20 10.74
N MET A 250 -0.92 -23.30 9.81
CA MET A 250 -1.97 -24.31 9.84
C MET A 250 -2.06 -24.97 8.46
N LEU A 251 -2.42 -26.25 8.44
CA LEU A 251 -2.66 -26.93 7.17
C LEU A 251 -3.97 -26.41 6.55
N PRO A 252 -3.96 -25.99 5.28
CA PRO A 252 -5.19 -25.72 4.54
C PRO A 252 -6.12 -26.92 4.55
N GLN A 253 -7.41 -26.62 4.65
CA GLN A 253 -8.51 -27.58 4.61
C GLN A 253 -9.57 -27.05 3.66
N LYS A 254 -10.24 -27.96 2.95
CA LYS A 254 -11.40 -27.64 2.12
C LYS A 254 -12.44 -26.90 2.97
N GLY A 255 -12.95 -25.80 2.44
CA GLY A 255 -13.95 -24.95 3.10
C GLY A 255 -13.36 -23.79 3.90
N ASN A 256 -12.07 -23.81 4.24
CA ASN A 256 -11.42 -22.68 4.91
C ASN A 256 -11.51 -21.42 4.05
N TRP A 257 -11.77 -20.30 4.69
CA TRP A 257 -11.65 -18.98 4.09
C TRP A 257 -10.25 -18.45 4.31
N ILE A 258 -9.68 -17.88 3.27
CA ILE A 258 -8.32 -17.35 3.26
C ILE A 258 -8.31 -15.94 2.67
N CYS A 259 -7.26 -15.20 3.04
CA CYS A 259 -6.82 -14.04 2.31
C CYS A 259 -5.46 -14.36 1.66
N ASN A 260 -5.24 -13.89 0.44
CA ASN A 260 -3.90 -13.78 -0.11
C ASN A 260 -3.44 -12.34 0.04
N ASP A 261 -2.17 -12.13 0.33
CA ASP A 261 -1.58 -10.80 0.26
C ASP A 261 -0.40 -10.78 -0.68
N GLY A 262 -0.56 -10.11 -1.82
CA GLY A 262 0.47 -9.95 -2.82
C GLY A 262 0.88 -8.50 -2.99
N SER A 263 2.11 -8.26 -3.42
CA SER A 263 2.64 -6.91 -3.61
C SER A 263 1.87 -6.11 -4.67
N ARG A 264 1.22 -6.75 -5.64
CA ARG A 264 0.53 -6.06 -6.77
C ARG A 264 -0.95 -5.89 -6.54
N SER A 265 -1.57 -6.78 -5.76
CA SER A 265 -2.99 -6.65 -5.44
C SER A 265 -3.25 -6.07 -4.05
N GLY A 266 -2.25 -6.07 -3.18
CA GLY A 266 -2.50 -5.96 -1.75
C GLY A 266 -3.24 -7.20 -1.24
N MET A 267 -3.91 -7.03 -0.11
CA MET A 267 -4.65 -8.10 0.52
C MET A 267 -6.01 -8.28 -0.15
N ILE A 268 -6.26 -9.49 -0.64
CA ILE A 268 -7.56 -9.92 -1.17
C ILE A 268 -8.08 -11.06 -0.30
N CYS A 269 -9.30 -10.90 0.22
CA CYS A 269 -9.99 -11.89 1.03
C CYS A 269 -11.17 -12.51 0.28
N ASN A 270 -12.07 -13.20 1.00
CA ASN A 270 -13.23 -13.89 0.43
C ASN A 270 -12.86 -15.00 -0.54
N ILE A 271 -11.76 -15.70 -0.28
CA ILE A 271 -11.29 -16.82 -1.07
C ILE A 271 -11.54 -18.09 -0.27
N GLN A 272 -12.29 -19.03 -0.82
CA GLN A 272 -12.56 -20.31 -0.17
C GLN A 272 -11.76 -21.41 -0.82
N ILE A 273 -11.05 -22.18 -0.01
CA ILE A 273 -10.36 -23.39 -0.46
C ILE A 273 -11.41 -24.41 -0.89
N THR A 274 -11.34 -24.88 -2.14
CA THR A 274 -12.31 -25.83 -2.70
C THR A 274 -11.80 -27.24 -2.72
N ASP A 275 -10.56 -27.47 -3.15
CA ASP A 275 -10.04 -28.81 -3.39
C ASP A 275 -8.54 -28.85 -3.14
N ARG A 276 -8.03 -30.05 -2.82
CA ARG A 276 -6.61 -30.32 -2.77
C ARG A 276 -6.17 -30.86 -4.13
N SER A 277 -5.07 -30.33 -4.64
CA SER A 277 -4.53 -30.68 -5.95
C SER A 277 -3.22 -31.42 -5.77
N GLU A 278 -3.18 -32.71 -6.13
CA GLU A 278 -1.94 -33.50 -6.08
C GLU A 278 -0.96 -33.06 -7.17
N ASP A 279 -1.50 -32.72 -8.34
CA ASP A 279 -0.79 -32.19 -9.50
C ASP A 279 -1.61 -31.04 -10.09
N TYR A 280 -0.94 -29.96 -10.51
CA TYR A 280 -1.58 -28.88 -11.25
C TYR A 280 -0.61 -28.27 -12.26
N PHE A 281 -1.17 -27.68 -13.31
CA PHE A 281 -0.42 -27.06 -14.38
C PHE A 281 -0.81 -25.60 -14.50
N ALA A 282 0.17 -24.69 -14.47
CA ALA A 282 -0.09 -23.27 -14.60
C ALA A 282 0.80 -22.65 -15.67
N LYS A 283 0.25 -21.66 -16.38
CA LYS A 283 1.00 -20.85 -17.34
C LYS A 283 1.86 -19.84 -16.59
N GLY A 284 3.12 -19.76 -16.98
CA GLY A 284 4.07 -18.80 -16.43
C GLY A 284 5.22 -18.54 -17.39
N PRO A 285 5.96 -17.43 -17.23
CA PRO A 285 7.12 -17.15 -18.06
C PRO A 285 8.24 -18.18 -17.81
N ASP A 286 8.87 -18.65 -18.87
CA ASP A 286 10.17 -19.32 -18.81
C ASP A 286 11.28 -18.31 -18.50
N GLY A 287 12.53 -18.79 -18.49
CA GLY A 287 13.68 -17.93 -18.22
C GLY A 287 13.96 -16.84 -19.26
N ASN A 288 13.34 -16.95 -20.43
CA ASN A 288 13.43 -15.97 -21.51
C ASN A 288 12.17 -15.09 -21.58
N GLY A 289 11.26 -15.21 -20.60
CA GLY A 289 10.00 -14.48 -20.55
C GLY A 289 8.90 -15.03 -21.45
N LYS A 290 9.11 -16.16 -22.14
CA LYS A 290 8.10 -16.82 -22.98
C LYS A 290 7.12 -17.58 -22.10
N GLU A 291 5.82 -17.46 -22.35
CA GLU A 291 4.81 -18.24 -21.62
C GLU A 291 4.96 -19.75 -21.92
N VAL A 292 5.13 -20.54 -20.86
CA VAL A 292 5.18 -22.02 -20.89
C VAL A 292 4.25 -22.60 -19.83
N MET A 293 3.86 -23.86 -20.00
CA MET A 293 3.15 -24.61 -18.96
C MET A 293 4.16 -25.16 -17.95
N HIS A 294 3.98 -24.82 -16.68
CA HIS A 294 4.72 -25.40 -15.57
C HIS A 294 3.90 -26.51 -14.92
N HIS A 295 4.56 -27.58 -14.47
CA HIS A 295 3.95 -28.68 -13.73
C HIS A 295 4.37 -28.58 -12.26
N TYR A 296 3.38 -28.48 -11.39
CA TYR A 296 3.55 -28.37 -9.96
C TYR A 296 2.83 -29.49 -9.23
N ARG A 297 3.24 -29.75 -7.99
CA ARG A 297 2.63 -30.74 -7.11
C ARG A 297 2.26 -30.15 -5.76
N TRP A 298 1.26 -30.79 -5.14
CA TRP A 298 0.76 -30.48 -3.80
C TRP A 298 0.34 -29.02 -3.63
N GLY A 299 -0.82 -28.71 -4.20
CA GLY A 299 -1.46 -27.40 -4.12
C GLY A 299 -2.85 -27.47 -3.53
N TRP A 300 -3.47 -26.30 -3.44
CA TRP A 300 -4.87 -26.15 -3.07
C TRP A 300 -5.54 -25.23 -4.08
N ASP A 301 -6.65 -25.70 -4.63
CA ASP A 301 -7.52 -24.90 -5.45
C ASP A 301 -8.40 -24.05 -4.52
N ALA A 302 -8.62 -22.81 -4.91
CA ALA A 302 -9.48 -21.91 -4.18
C ALA A 302 -10.25 -21.00 -5.12
N LYS A 303 -11.44 -20.56 -4.68
CA LYS A 303 -12.31 -19.70 -5.46
C LYS A 303 -12.61 -18.43 -4.69
N LYS A 304 -12.41 -17.29 -5.34
CA LYS A 304 -12.87 -16.00 -4.81
C LYS A 304 -14.38 -15.89 -4.98
N ARG A 305 -15.06 -15.55 -3.90
CA ARG A 305 -16.43 -15.04 -3.94
C ARG A 305 -16.35 -13.53 -4.10
N VAL A 306 -16.97 -13.03 -5.17
CA VAL A 306 -17.06 -11.59 -5.43
C VAL A 306 -18.33 -11.04 -4.78
N THR A 307 -18.16 -9.94 -4.06
CA THR A 307 -19.21 -9.17 -3.40
C THR A 307 -19.12 -7.72 -3.85
N SER A 308 -20.16 -6.93 -3.59
CA SER A 308 -20.17 -5.49 -3.90
C SER A 308 -19.15 -4.68 -3.09
N LYS A 309 -18.53 -5.28 -2.06
CA LYS A 309 -17.52 -4.65 -1.20
C LYS A 309 -16.08 -5.00 -1.60
N ASP A 310 -15.89 -5.95 -2.53
CA ASP A 310 -14.55 -6.34 -2.95
C ASP A 310 -13.92 -5.26 -3.84
N SER A 311 -12.68 -4.88 -3.53
CA SER A 311 -11.86 -3.97 -4.34
C SER A 311 -11.36 -4.60 -5.64
N SER A 312 -11.48 -5.94 -5.78
CA SER A 312 -11.11 -6.67 -6.98
C SER A 312 -11.90 -7.96 -7.13
N PRO A 313 -12.34 -8.34 -8.36
CA PRO A 313 -12.98 -9.63 -8.61
C PRO A 313 -11.98 -10.79 -8.74
N VAL A 314 -10.69 -10.52 -8.89
CA VAL A 314 -9.66 -11.55 -9.06
C VAL A 314 -9.01 -11.89 -7.71
N ALA A 315 -8.67 -13.16 -7.52
CA ALA A 315 -7.99 -13.66 -6.30
C ALA A 315 -6.50 -13.32 -6.25
N GLY A 316 -5.96 -12.68 -7.30
CA GLY A 316 -4.54 -12.33 -7.40
C GLY A 316 -4.21 -11.81 -8.80
N ARG A 317 -3.05 -11.17 -8.91
CA ARG A 317 -2.50 -10.59 -10.14
C ARG A 317 -1.10 -11.15 -10.40
N ARG A 318 -0.65 -11.02 -11.65
CA ARG A 318 0.75 -11.29 -12.01
C ARG A 318 1.68 -10.43 -11.14
N GLY A 319 2.60 -11.10 -10.43
CA GLY A 319 3.52 -10.49 -9.46
C GLY A 319 3.09 -10.68 -7.99
N ASP A 320 1.90 -11.21 -7.72
CA ASP A 320 1.54 -11.69 -6.38
C ASP A 320 2.12 -13.06 -6.06
N SER A 321 2.71 -13.73 -7.05
CA SER A 321 3.46 -14.98 -6.89
C SER A 321 4.44 -14.93 -5.73
N GLY A 322 4.39 -15.93 -4.86
CA GLY A 322 5.16 -15.98 -3.62
C GLY A 322 4.56 -15.19 -2.47
N GLY A 323 3.43 -14.48 -2.65
CA GLY A 323 2.75 -13.78 -1.57
C GLY A 323 2.17 -14.74 -0.52
N PRO A 324 2.08 -14.33 0.76
CA PRO A 324 1.46 -15.13 1.82
C PRO A 324 -0.03 -15.40 1.55
N VAL A 325 -0.45 -16.61 1.90
CA VAL A 325 -1.85 -16.99 2.07
C VAL A 325 -2.08 -17.23 3.56
N ILE A 326 -3.08 -16.54 4.12
CA ILE A 326 -3.40 -16.58 5.55
C ILE A 326 -4.84 -17.00 5.79
N LEU A 327 -5.10 -17.56 6.98
CA LEU A 327 -6.45 -17.86 7.43
C LEU A 327 -7.25 -16.56 7.61
N SER A 328 -8.46 -16.54 7.09
CA SER A 328 -9.45 -15.48 7.30
C SER A 328 -10.46 -15.91 8.38
N THR A 329 -11.02 -14.96 9.11
CA THR A 329 -12.00 -15.23 10.18
C THR A 329 -13.36 -15.66 9.65
N GLY A 330 -13.59 -15.57 8.34
CA GLY A 330 -14.78 -16.13 7.71
C GLY A 330 -15.13 -15.52 6.35
N ARG A 331 -16.40 -15.70 5.99
CA ARG A 331 -16.98 -15.13 4.77
C ARG A 331 -17.26 -13.64 4.97
N ASP A 332 -16.92 -12.83 3.97
CA ASP A 332 -17.07 -11.37 3.94
C ASP A 332 -16.07 -10.60 4.83
N ASP A 333 -14.94 -11.24 5.18
CA ASP A 333 -13.80 -10.60 5.82
C ASP A 333 -13.18 -9.56 4.88
N THR A 334 -13.12 -8.30 5.32
CA THR A 334 -12.53 -7.18 4.57
C THR A 334 -11.06 -6.95 4.92
N GLY A 335 -10.51 -7.73 5.84
CA GLY A 335 -9.11 -7.66 6.22
C GLY A 335 -8.87 -8.09 7.65
N THR A 336 -7.80 -8.85 7.82
CA THR A 336 -7.55 -9.64 9.02
C THR A 336 -7.17 -8.83 10.26
N GLU A 337 -7.55 -9.46 11.38
CA GLU A 337 -7.24 -9.22 12.78
C GLU A 337 -5.74 -8.96 13.06
N PRO A 338 -5.37 -8.53 14.28
CA PRO A 338 -3.97 -8.29 14.67
C PRO A 338 -3.01 -9.47 14.50
N ASN A 339 -3.53 -10.68 14.22
CA ASN A 339 -2.78 -11.92 14.18
C ASN A 339 -3.14 -12.75 12.93
N ALA A 340 -2.14 -13.21 12.19
CA ALA A 340 -2.31 -14.06 11.00
C ALA A 340 -1.81 -15.49 11.25
N PHE A 341 -2.48 -16.47 10.64
CA PHE A 341 -2.00 -17.86 10.57
C PHE A 341 -1.62 -18.20 9.13
N ALA A 342 -0.37 -18.62 8.91
CA ALA A 342 0.13 -19.00 7.60
C ALA A 342 -0.54 -20.30 7.10
N MET A 343 -1.06 -20.26 5.88
CA MET A 343 -1.76 -21.40 5.24
C MET A 343 -1.05 -21.88 3.97
N GLY A 344 -0.25 -21.03 3.33
CA GLY A 344 0.44 -21.38 2.09
C GLY A 344 0.97 -20.15 1.35
N ILE A 345 1.42 -20.33 0.12
CA ILE A 345 1.92 -19.24 -0.71
C ILE A 345 1.19 -19.22 -2.05
N VAL A 346 1.13 -18.05 -2.69
CA VAL A 346 0.52 -17.91 -4.02
C VAL A 346 1.46 -18.49 -5.07
N SER A 347 1.11 -19.65 -5.63
CA SER A 347 1.87 -20.29 -6.71
C SER A 347 1.35 -19.93 -8.11
N ALA A 348 0.05 -19.73 -8.24
CA ALA A 348 -0.57 -19.30 -9.48
C ALA A 348 -1.88 -18.55 -9.19
N SER A 349 -2.22 -17.60 -10.06
CA SER A 349 -3.52 -16.93 -10.07
C SER A 349 -4.07 -16.90 -11.49
N ALA A 350 -5.25 -17.47 -11.73
CA ALA A 350 -5.95 -17.34 -13.00
C ALA A 350 -6.91 -16.14 -12.94
N GLY A 351 -6.70 -15.17 -13.83
CA GLY A 351 -7.51 -13.96 -13.99
C GLY A 351 -8.61 -14.10 -15.04
N ALA A 352 -9.35 -15.20 -15.07
CA ALA A 352 -10.57 -15.30 -15.87
C ALA A 352 -11.76 -15.59 -14.95
N GLY A 353 -12.77 -14.70 -14.94
CA GLY A 353 -14.02 -14.94 -14.22
C GLY A 353 -14.70 -16.21 -14.75
N PHE A 354 -15.32 -16.99 -13.85
CA PHE A 354 -16.08 -18.19 -14.21
C PHE A 354 -17.59 -17.94 -14.10
N THR A 355 -18.37 -18.47 -15.05
CA THR A 355 -19.84 -18.39 -15.07
C THR A 355 -20.46 -19.61 -14.38
N CYS A 356 -21.24 -19.40 -13.32
CA CYS A 356 -22.05 -20.46 -12.72
C CYS A 356 -23.29 -20.78 -13.58
N PRO A 357 -23.62 -22.06 -13.79
CA PRO A 357 -24.96 -22.45 -14.20
C PRO A 357 -25.84 -22.50 -12.96
N THR A 358 -26.66 -21.47 -12.69
CA THR A 358 -27.97 -21.58 -11.98
C THR A 358 -28.63 -20.20 -11.76
N GLY A 359 -29.40 -19.76 -12.75
CA GLY A 359 -30.82 -19.44 -12.56
C GLY A 359 -31.30 -18.20 -11.79
N VAL A 360 -30.47 -17.39 -11.12
CA VAL A 360 -30.99 -16.18 -10.45
C VAL A 360 -30.15 -14.94 -10.79
N GLN A 361 -30.85 -13.92 -11.30
CA GLN A 361 -30.33 -12.68 -11.88
C GLN A 361 -29.25 -12.03 -11.01
N THR A 362 -28.00 -12.21 -11.42
CA THR A 362 -26.89 -11.34 -11.05
C THR A 362 -26.23 -10.94 -12.36
N ILE A 363 -26.14 -9.64 -12.64
CA ILE A 363 -25.58 -9.14 -13.89
C ILE A 363 -24.06 -9.37 -13.85
N CYS A 364 -23.60 -10.37 -14.60
CA CYS A 364 -22.21 -10.78 -14.68
C CYS A 364 -21.49 -10.09 -15.86
N PHE A 365 -20.27 -9.60 -15.63
CA PHE A 365 -19.35 -9.07 -16.64
C PHE A 365 -18.07 -9.91 -16.68
N LYS A 366 -17.35 -9.79 -17.80
CA LYS A 366 -16.18 -10.59 -18.20
C LYS A 366 -14.98 -10.46 -17.27
#